data_AF-A0A8H3QDK5-F1
#
_entry.id   AF-A0A8H3QDK5-F1
#
_cell.length_a   1.000
_cell.length_b   1.000
_cell.length_c   1.000
_cell.angle_alpha   90.00
_cell.angle_beta   90.00
_cell.angle_gamma   90.00
#
_symmetry.space_group_name_H-M   'P 1'
#
loop_
_entity.id
_entity.type
_entity.pdbx_description
1 polymer ?
#
loop_
_entity_poly.entity_id
_entity_poly.type
_entity_poly.pdbx_seq_one_letter_code
_entity_poly.pdbx_strand_id
1 'polypeptide(L)'
;MQFDSVSKSSELCNLTRIVDQNEAGTRLEKFVCQNFRSVIISKKLCRECFKRGEILVNGKTAESARVLHKGDIIDLQINKLALKKDKLEMPVTTLLEDEYLAVVCKNAGVSIKNLQEGLAFVLDGGDGLVKEGKEYTCINKTQRAVNGLWFYSTKLSNSLSRTSGEEKYITTLDIILHNPSAISSAGIQEYFVQANHPIIGSNSRSKELKSCKDKSLMMALLEVTFNHPITSEEIKVTINEPNKFENVRQRELKFFEKKKNETIKELRRYGIEITDQLDSEIIPTAYITGEKEFFKLRFFVSKDIMVPRPSTEYLVRAIIDLYLNKLNSGFWKDQGNDDDNMFSILDCGTGSGCILISVLHYILSQKVQLTKTISPHVFGFGLDTNSSALEIARKNAERHLKLFISDNNNYDFQKGDFTSLHNYELVHNKHFDVLVCNPPYLDIARSLPNGDPRNFEPPEALFAEESGYKFYRLLYETLEHSYAKKLDILKEDSLIILEVGNKMAEKVKEIFTGWECLKAIRDHQGFERCLIFTRNSCK
;
A
#
# COMPACT_ATOMS: atom_id res chain seq x y z
N MET A 1 -19.68 -40.14 -21.80
CA MET A 1 -19.72 -41.35 -20.94
C MET A 1 -20.77 -41.11 -19.87
N GLN A 2 -21.54 -42.14 -19.51
CA GLN A 2 -22.48 -42.07 -18.40
C GLN A 2 -21.73 -42.04 -17.06
N PHE A 3 -22.33 -41.43 -16.04
CA PHE A 3 -21.92 -41.61 -14.65
C PHE A 3 -22.84 -42.66 -14.04
N ASP A 4 -22.37 -43.91 -13.96
CA ASP A 4 -23.12 -44.97 -13.28
C ASP A 4 -23.10 -44.73 -11.76
N SER A 5 -24.27 -44.84 -11.15
CA SER A 5 -24.50 -44.57 -9.73
C SER A 5 -24.07 -45.74 -8.85
N VAL A 6 -22.76 -45.87 -8.62
CA VAL A 6 -22.20 -46.87 -7.70
C VAL A 6 -22.76 -46.67 -6.28
N SER A 7 -23.61 -47.60 -5.86
CA SER A 7 -24.19 -47.63 -4.52
C SER A 7 -23.13 -47.97 -3.47
N LYS A 8 -22.81 -47.00 -2.60
CA LYS A 8 -21.93 -47.24 -1.45
C LYS A 8 -22.65 -48.07 -0.39
N SER A 9 -22.42 -49.38 -0.40
CA SER A 9 -22.71 -50.24 0.75
C SER A 9 -21.97 -49.75 1.99
N SER A 10 -22.62 -49.82 3.15
CA SER A 10 -22.08 -49.28 4.40
C SER A 10 -21.45 -50.38 5.26
N GLU A 11 -20.12 -50.42 5.31
CA GLU A 11 -19.41 -51.21 6.32
C GLU A 11 -19.54 -50.56 7.70
N LEU A 12 -20.37 -51.14 8.56
CA LEU A 12 -20.32 -50.90 10.00
C LEU A 12 -19.16 -51.68 10.63
N CYS A 13 -18.42 -51.01 11.49
CA CYS A 13 -17.50 -51.63 12.44
C CYS A 13 -18.23 -51.74 13.78
N ASN A 14 -18.56 -52.97 14.17
CA ASN A 14 -19.15 -53.29 15.46
C ASN A 14 -18.06 -53.84 16.38
N LEU A 15 -17.85 -53.18 17.53
CA LEU A 15 -16.96 -53.68 18.58
C LEU A 15 -17.76 -53.77 19.89
N THR A 16 -17.80 -54.96 20.48
CA THR A 16 -18.50 -55.23 21.74
C THR A 16 -17.50 -55.50 22.86
N ARG A 17 -17.73 -54.94 24.05
CA ARG A 17 -16.97 -55.26 25.26
C ARG A 17 -17.86 -55.28 26.49
N ILE A 18 -17.64 -56.25 27.37
CA ILE A 18 -18.31 -56.38 28.67
C ILE A 18 -17.51 -55.60 29.72
N VAL A 19 -18.21 -54.95 30.66
CA VAL A 19 -17.59 -54.19 31.76
C VAL A 19 -17.14 -55.13 32.89
N ASP A 20 -15.84 -55.14 33.17
CA ASP A 20 -15.25 -55.95 34.23
C ASP A 20 -15.46 -55.39 35.65
N GLN A 21 -15.23 -56.23 36.65
CA GLN A 21 -15.36 -55.89 38.08
C GLN A 21 -14.53 -54.64 38.48
N ASN A 22 -13.37 -54.46 37.86
CA ASN A 22 -12.44 -53.35 38.12
C ASN A 22 -12.80 -52.07 37.34
N GLU A 23 -13.76 -52.15 36.41
CA GLU A 23 -14.18 -51.05 35.54
C GLU A 23 -15.56 -50.49 35.92
N ALA A 24 -16.36 -51.27 36.65
CA ALA A 24 -17.60 -50.83 37.29
C ALA A 24 -17.39 -49.56 38.15
N GLY A 25 -18.38 -48.66 38.16
CA GLY A 25 -18.26 -47.32 38.75
C GLY A 25 -17.63 -46.28 37.80
N THR A 26 -17.05 -46.69 36.67
CA THR A 26 -16.52 -45.75 35.66
C THR A 26 -17.64 -45.12 34.83
N ARG A 27 -17.48 -43.83 34.45
CA ARG A 27 -18.38 -43.17 33.49
C ARG A 27 -18.15 -43.68 32.06
N LEU A 28 -19.23 -43.85 31.30
CA LEU A 28 -19.23 -44.38 29.94
C LEU A 28 -18.28 -43.63 28.98
N GLU A 29 -18.22 -42.29 29.00
CA GLU A 29 -17.23 -41.53 28.19
C GLU A 29 -15.78 -41.91 28.51
N LYS A 30 -15.46 -42.12 29.79
CA LYS A 30 -14.11 -42.50 30.23
C LYS A 30 -13.80 -43.94 29.82
N PHE A 31 -14.73 -44.88 30.06
CA PHE A 31 -14.58 -46.27 29.64
C PHE A 31 -14.35 -46.38 28.12
N VAL A 32 -15.18 -45.71 27.32
CA VAL A 32 -15.09 -45.78 25.85
C VAL A 32 -13.77 -45.21 25.34
N CYS A 33 -13.30 -44.08 25.87
CA CYS A 33 -11.99 -43.49 25.53
C CYS A 33 -10.78 -44.32 25.99
N GLN A 34 -10.94 -45.23 26.96
CA GLN A 34 -9.86 -46.11 27.42
C GLN A 34 -9.84 -47.44 26.63
N ASN A 35 -11.02 -48.01 26.37
CA ASN A 35 -11.16 -49.40 25.97
C ASN A 35 -11.42 -49.64 24.48
N PHE A 36 -11.82 -48.61 23.71
CA PHE A 36 -12.01 -48.70 22.26
C PHE A 36 -11.01 -47.81 21.49
N ARG A 37 -9.79 -47.64 22.01
CA ARG A 37 -8.74 -46.76 21.44
C ARG A 37 -8.38 -47.03 19.97
N SER A 38 -8.60 -48.25 19.49
CA SER A 38 -8.45 -48.62 18.07
C SER A 38 -9.38 -47.87 17.11
N VAL A 39 -10.44 -47.25 17.63
CA VAL A 39 -11.41 -46.45 16.86
C VAL A 39 -11.64 -45.07 17.48
N ILE A 40 -11.78 -45.00 18.81
CA ILE A 40 -11.99 -43.76 19.57
C ILE A 40 -10.63 -43.12 19.91
N ILE A 41 -10.02 -42.51 18.90
CA ILE A 41 -8.72 -41.83 19.01
C ILE A 41 -8.76 -40.49 19.76
N SER A 42 -9.94 -39.95 20.10
CA SER A 42 -10.05 -38.69 20.85
C SER A 42 -11.36 -38.53 21.62
N LYS A 43 -11.31 -37.73 22.70
CA LYS A 43 -12.50 -37.31 23.46
C LYS A 43 -13.53 -36.56 22.59
N LYS A 44 -13.09 -35.85 21.55
CA LYS A 44 -13.99 -35.17 20.60
C LYS A 44 -14.79 -36.20 19.80
N LEU A 45 -14.11 -37.19 19.21
CA LEU A 45 -14.75 -38.26 18.44
C LEU A 45 -15.74 -39.04 19.31
N CYS A 46 -15.36 -39.41 20.53
CA CYS A 46 -16.26 -40.06 21.50
C CYS A 46 -17.58 -39.30 21.69
N ARG A 47 -17.52 -37.96 21.81
CA ARG A 47 -18.71 -37.09 21.97
C ARG A 47 -19.54 -36.96 20.70
N GLU A 48 -18.93 -37.08 19.52
CA GLU A 48 -19.68 -37.18 18.27
C GLU A 48 -20.41 -38.52 18.16
N CYS A 49 -19.78 -39.63 18.55
CA CYS A 49 -20.41 -40.95 18.57
C CYS A 49 -21.63 -40.99 19.52
N PHE A 50 -21.53 -40.41 20.73
CA PHE A 50 -22.69 -40.27 21.62
C PHE A 50 -23.84 -39.48 20.97
N LYS A 51 -23.54 -38.36 20.30
CA LYS A 51 -24.54 -37.53 19.62
C LYS A 51 -25.23 -38.23 18.44
N ARG A 52 -24.59 -39.23 17.85
CA ARG A 52 -25.12 -40.02 16.73
C ARG A 52 -25.83 -41.30 17.17
N GLY A 53 -25.76 -41.67 18.46
CA GLY A 53 -26.27 -42.94 18.97
C GLY A 53 -25.37 -44.15 18.64
N GLU A 54 -24.14 -43.93 18.19
CA GLU A 54 -23.17 -44.98 17.79
C GLU A 54 -22.61 -45.78 19.00
N ILE A 55 -23.02 -45.46 20.24
CA ILE A 55 -22.63 -46.13 21.49
C ILE A 55 -23.89 -46.64 22.20
N LEU A 56 -23.98 -47.95 22.37
CA LEU A 56 -25.05 -48.63 23.09
C LEU A 56 -24.53 -49.25 24.39
N VAL A 57 -25.40 -49.34 25.39
CA VAL A 57 -25.20 -50.14 26.60
C VAL A 57 -26.41 -51.06 26.77
N ASN A 58 -26.17 -52.37 26.78
CA ASN A 58 -27.20 -53.43 26.77
C ASN A 58 -28.22 -53.23 25.62
N GLY A 59 -27.71 -52.95 24.42
CA GLY A 59 -28.52 -52.73 23.21
C GLY A 59 -29.32 -51.42 23.15
N LYS A 60 -29.15 -50.48 24.10
CA LYS A 60 -29.83 -49.17 24.11
C LYS A 60 -28.84 -48.01 24.12
N THR A 61 -29.16 -46.91 23.45
CA THR A 61 -28.35 -45.69 23.51
C THR A 61 -28.24 -45.17 24.95
N ALA A 62 -27.10 -44.58 25.29
CA ALA A 62 -26.80 -44.12 26.65
C ALA A 62 -26.01 -42.81 26.65
N GLU A 63 -26.23 -41.99 27.68
CA GLU A 63 -25.51 -40.73 27.85
C GLU A 63 -24.06 -40.92 28.31
N SER A 64 -23.18 -40.01 27.89
CA SER A 64 -21.75 -39.99 28.24
C SER A 64 -21.47 -40.02 29.75
N ALA A 65 -22.40 -39.47 30.55
CA ALA A 65 -22.33 -39.40 32.00
C ALA A 65 -22.74 -40.69 32.73
N ARG A 66 -23.37 -41.67 32.05
CA ARG A 66 -23.84 -42.92 32.67
C ARG A 66 -22.69 -43.63 33.40
N VAL A 67 -22.95 -44.05 34.63
CA VAL A 67 -22.06 -44.93 35.40
C VAL A 67 -22.31 -46.38 34.99
N LEU A 68 -21.24 -47.14 34.81
CA LEU A 68 -21.28 -48.53 34.36
C LEU A 68 -21.26 -49.53 35.51
N HIS A 69 -21.96 -50.64 35.33
CA HIS A 69 -22.00 -51.76 36.27
C HIS A 69 -21.28 -52.97 35.69
N LYS A 70 -20.80 -53.87 36.55
CA LYS A 70 -20.20 -55.14 36.11
C LYS A 70 -21.21 -55.91 35.24
N GLY A 71 -20.78 -56.34 34.06
CA GLY A 71 -21.64 -57.07 33.13
C GLY A 71 -22.51 -56.18 32.23
N ASP A 72 -22.45 -54.84 32.32
CA ASP A 72 -22.95 -53.98 31.25
C ASP A 72 -22.19 -54.33 29.95
N ILE A 73 -22.93 -54.55 28.86
CA ILE A 73 -22.41 -54.84 27.52
C ILE A 73 -22.35 -53.52 26.75
N ILE A 74 -21.17 -53.12 26.31
CA ILE A 74 -20.93 -51.87 25.57
C ILE A 74 -20.72 -52.21 24.10
N ASP A 75 -21.64 -51.80 23.24
CA ASP A 75 -21.54 -51.98 21.78
C ASP A 75 -21.22 -50.64 21.11
N LEU A 76 -20.13 -50.61 20.36
CA LEU A 76 -19.70 -49.47 19.55
C LEU A 76 -19.99 -49.79 18.08
N GLN A 77 -20.96 -49.09 17.49
CA GLN A 77 -21.45 -49.31 16.11
C GLN A 77 -21.09 -48.10 15.24
N ILE A 78 -19.88 -48.09 14.65
CA ILE A 78 -19.40 -46.94 13.87
C ILE A 78 -19.35 -47.30 12.38
N ASN A 79 -19.99 -46.47 11.55
CA ASN A 79 -19.89 -46.55 10.10
C ASN A 79 -18.47 -46.15 9.64
N LYS A 80 -17.72 -47.09 9.03
CA LYS A 80 -16.33 -46.86 8.60
C LYS A 80 -16.19 -45.70 7.60
N LEU A 81 -17.22 -45.40 6.81
CA LEU A 81 -17.22 -44.26 5.88
C LEU A 81 -17.15 -42.90 6.59
N ALA A 82 -17.56 -42.83 7.87
CA ALA A 82 -17.44 -41.62 8.69
C ALA A 82 -16.08 -41.50 9.42
N LEU A 83 -15.26 -42.56 9.43
CA LEU A 83 -13.89 -42.55 9.98
C LEU A 83 -12.84 -42.13 8.94
N LYS A 84 -13.14 -42.25 7.64
CA LYS A 84 -12.34 -41.61 6.60
C LYS A 84 -12.54 -40.09 6.66
N LYS A 85 -11.69 -39.41 7.44
CA LYS A 85 -11.12 -38.15 6.92
C LYS A 85 -10.46 -38.50 5.59
N ASP A 86 -10.75 -37.75 4.54
CA ASP A 86 -9.98 -37.86 3.30
C ASP A 86 -8.50 -37.62 3.61
N LYS A 87 -7.63 -38.52 3.14
CA LYS A 87 -6.18 -38.30 3.17
C LYS A 87 -5.90 -37.12 2.25
N LEU A 88 -5.79 -35.91 2.82
CA LEU A 88 -5.36 -34.73 2.06
C LEU A 88 -3.86 -34.89 1.81
N GLU A 89 -3.53 -35.55 0.71
CA GLU A 89 -2.18 -35.54 0.16
C GLU A 89 -1.86 -34.10 -0.26
N MET A 90 -1.12 -33.42 0.61
CA MET A 90 -0.82 -32.00 0.53
C MET A 90 0.61 -31.86 0.00
N PRO A 91 0.83 -31.53 -1.29
CA PRO A 91 2.15 -31.19 -1.79
C PRO A 91 2.60 -29.87 -1.15
N VAL A 92 3.40 -30.02 -0.09
CA VAL A 92 3.98 -28.96 0.74
C VAL A 92 5.48 -29.25 0.79
N THR A 93 6.28 -28.29 0.35
CA THR A 93 7.74 -28.41 0.37
C THR A 93 8.26 -27.88 1.70
N THR A 94 8.87 -28.73 2.51
CA THR A 94 9.71 -28.31 3.64
C THR A 94 10.98 -27.65 3.10
N LEU A 95 11.33 -26.49 3.63
CA LEU A 95 12.49 -25.68 3.21
C LEU A 95 13.56 -25.64 4.30
N LEU A 96 13.15 -25.74 5.56
CA LEU A 96 14.00 -25.87 6.74
C LEU A 96 13.22 -26.64 7.81
N GLU A 97 13.87 -27.54 8.53
CA GLU A 97 13.30 -28.26 9.68
C GLU A 97 14.43 -28.64 10.65
N ASP A 98 14.22 -28.33 11.93
CA ASP A 98 15.08 -28.68 13.05
C ASP A 98 14.24 -29.17 14.25
N GLU A 99 14.83 -29.29 15.44
CA GLU A 99 14.13 -29.81 16.61
C GLU A 99 12.98 -28.89 17.12
N TYR A 100 13.08 -27.59 16.84
CA TYR A 100 12.28 -26.51 17.42
C TYR A 100 11.46 -25.72 16.41
N LEU A 101 11.86 -25.72 15.13
CA LEU A 101 11.32 -24.90 14.05
C LEU A 101 11.17 -25.71 12.75
N ALA A 102 10.10 -25.42 11.99
CA ALA A 102 9.95 -25.87 10.61
C ALA A 102 9.40 -24.74 9.72
N VAL A 103 9.91 -24.65 8.49
CA VAL A 103 9.53 -23.66 7.48
C VAL A 103 9.08 -24.37 6.22
N VAL A 104 7.86 -24.08 5.77
CA VAL A 104 7.22 -24.78 4.64
C VAL A 104 6.66 -23.81 3.60
N CYS A 105 6.69 -24.22 2.32
CA CYS A 105 6.08 -23.47 1.23
C CYS A 105 4.60 -23.86 1.04
N LYS A 106 3.68 -22.90 1.22
CA LYS A 106 2.23 -23.13 1.03
C LYS A 106 1.75 -22.66 -0.34
N ASN A 107 1.12 -23.56 -1.08
CA ASN A 107 0.35 -23.25 -2.29
C ASN A 107 -0.95 -22.46 -2.01
N ALA A 108 -1.38 -21.59 -2.93
CA ALA A 108 -2.66 -20.88 -2.81
C ALA A 108 -3.86 -21.84 -2.81
N GLY A 109 -4.98 -21.41 -2.20
CA GLY A 109 -6.22 -22.18 -2.10
C GLY A 109 -6.32 -23.07 -0.85
N VAL A 110 -5.20 -23.40 -0.20
CA VAL A 110 -5.19 -24.18 1.05
C VAL A 110 -5.52 -23.30 2.26
N SER A 111 -6.42 -23.77 3.13
CA SER A 111 -6.84 -23.08 4.36
C SER A 111 -5.91 -23.39 5.54
N ILE A 112 -5.81 -22.47 6.51
CA ILE A 112 -5.04 -22.67 7.76
C ILE A 112 -5.43 -23.99 8.44
N LYS A 113 -6.74 -24.24 8.59
CA LYS A 113 -7.27 -25.43 9.26
C LYS A 113 -6.87 -26.73 8.55
N ASN A 114 -7.02 -26.81 7.23
CA ASN A 114 -6.66 -28.02 6.48
C ASN A 114 -5.15 -28.25 6.50
N LEU A 115 -4.35 -27.18 6.44
CA LEU A 115 -2.89 -27.28 6.50
C LEU A 115 -2.40 -27.70 7.90
N GLN A 116 -3.00 -27.19 8.97
CA GLN A 116 -2.71 -27.63 10.35
C GLN A 116 -3.10 -29.10 10.59
N GLU A 117 -4.24 -29.54 10.07
CA GLU A 117 -4.65 -30.96 10.16
C GLU A 117 -3.82 -31.89 9.26
N GLY A 118 -3.05 -31.35 8.29
CA GLY A 118 -2.16 -32.09 7.40
C GLY A 118 -0.67 -32.05 7.75
N LEU A 119 -0.16 -30.99 8.37
CA LEU A 119 1.29 -30.83 8.60
C LEU A 119 1.86 -31.85 9.59
N ALA A 120 1.06 -32.25 10.59
CA ALA A 120 1.36 -33.35 11.50
C ALA A 120 1.46 -34.73 10.81
N PHE A 121 1.20 -34.80 9.50
CA PHE A 121 1.36 -35.97 8.65
C PHE A 121 2.53 -35.80 7.64
N VAL A 122 2.98 -34.56 7.38
CA VAL A 122 4.04 -34.24 6.40
C VAL A 122 5.41 -34.15 7.07
N LEU A 123 5.51 -33.46 8.22
CA LEU A 123 6.76 -33.36 8.99
C LEU A 123 7.16 -34.69 9.67
N ASP A 124 6.27 -35.68 9.68
CA ASP A 124 6.55 -37.02 10.22
C ASP A 124 7.04 -38.03 9.15
N GLY A 125 7.71 -37.52 8.11
CA GLY A 125 8.39 -38.34 7.10
C GLY A 125 7.49 -38.98 6.04
N GLY A 126 6.22 -38.57 5.93
CA GLY A 126 5.29 -38.97 4.86
C GLY A 126 4.68 -40.38 4.97
N ASP A 127 5.36 -41.32 5.63
CA ASP A 127 4.90 -42.71 5.81
C ASP A 127 3.63 -42.84 6.69
N GLY A 128 3.29 -41.79 7.46
CA GLY A 128 2.06 -41.71 8.24
C GLY A 128 2.12 -42.40 9.62
N LEU A 129 3.32 -42.66 10.12
CA LEU A 129 3.57 -42.95 11.53
C LEU A 129 3.80 -41.63 12.27
N VAL A 130 3.02 -41.38 13.32
CA VAL A 130 3.21 -40.20 14.18
C VAL A 130 4.32 -40.48 15.19
N LYS A 131 5.39 -39.67 15.20
CA LYS A 131 6.34 -39.62 16.31
C LYS A 131 5.65 -38.98 17.51
N GLU A 132 5.56 -39.71 18.60
CA GLU A 132 4.83 -39.25 19.79
C GLU A 132 5.43 -37.95 20.36
N GLY A 133 4.60 -36.91 20.50
CA GLY A 133 4.83 -35.81 21.46
C GLY A 133 5.00 -34.39 20.91
N LYS A 134 5.30 -34.17 19.62
CA LYS A 134 5.59 -32.81 19.09
C LYS A 134 4.36 -32.08 18.53
N GLU A 135 3.79 -31.16 19.32
CA GLU A 135 2.78 -30.20 18.86
C GLU A 135 3.43 -28.95 18.20
N TYR A 136 3.45 -28.91 16.87
CA TYR A 136 3.86 -27.74 16.09
C TYR A 136 2.77 -26.66 16.04
N THR A 137 3.10 -25.43 16.44
CA THR A 137 2.21 -24.26 16.38
C THR A 137 2.61 -23.32 15.23
N CYS A 138 1.66 -22.99 14.35
CA CYS A 138 1.85 -22.04 13.24
C CYS A 138 2.01 -20.61 13.78
N ILE A 139 3.15 -19.98 13.51
CA ILE A 139 3.54 -18.67 14.04
C ILE A 139 2.91 -17.53 13.22
N ASN A 140 2.96 -17.63 11.88
CA ASN A 140 2.36 -16.64 10.98
C ASN A 140 0.95 -17.05 10.49
N LYS A 141 0.18 -16.07 10.01
CA LYS A 141 -1.18 -16.27 9.48
C LYS A 141 -1.35 -15.54 8.14
N THR A 142 -1.16 -16.23 7.01
CA THR A 142 -1.45 -15.66 5.68
C THR A 142 -2.85 -16.06 5.19
N GLN A 143 -3.44 -15.25 4.32
CA GLN A 143 -4.74 -15.57 3.72
C GLN A 143 -4.69 -16.82 2.83
N ARG A 144 -5.82 -17.55 2.78
CA ARG A 144 -6.02 -18.79 2.00
C ARG A 144 -5.55 -18.68 0.54
N ALA A 145 -5.77 -17.55 -0.10
CA ALA A 145 -5.50 -17.31 -1.53
C ALA A 145 -4.03 -16.93 -1.86
N VAL A 146 -3.15 -16.85 -0.86
CA VAL A 146 -1.75 -16.40 -0.99
C VAL A 146 -0.80 -17.60 -1.06
N ASN A 147 0.27 -17.47 -1.87
CA ASN A 147 1.44 -18.34 -1.88
C ASN A 147 2.51 -17.80 -0.91
N GLY A 148 3.22 -18.65 -0.17
CA GLY A 148 4.40 -18.19 0.58
C GLY A 148 4.83 -19.06 1.76
N LEU A 149 5.85 -18.55 2.46
CA LEU A 149 6.52 -19.17 3.60
C LEU A 149 5.65 -19.21 4.86
N TRP A 150 5.55 -20.38 5.49
CA TRP A 150 4.82 -20.60 6.75
C TRP A 150 5.75 -21.20 7.81
N PHE A 151 5.69 -20.64 9.02
CA PHE A 151 6.61 -20.95 10.12
C PHE A 151 5.90 -21.69 11.25
N TYR A 152 6.53 -22.74 11.76
CA TYR A 152 5.98 -23.63 12.79
C TYR A 152 7.01 -23.84 13.90
N SER A 153 6.60 -23.84 15.17
CA SER A 153 7.51 -24.14 16.29
C SER A 153 6.90 -25.07 17.33
N THR A 154 7.73 -25.91 17.95
CA THR A 154 7.37 -26.77 19.07
C THR A 154 7.38 -25.99 20.39
N LYS A 155 6.22 -25.43 20.74
CA LYS A 155 5.85 -24.98 22.11
C LYS A 155 6.84 -24.07 22.88
N LEU A 156 7.61 -23.22 22.20
CA LEU A 156 8.27 -22.04 22.79
C LEU A 156 7.53 -20.73 22.44
N SER A 157 6.24 -20.68 22.79
CA SER A 157 5.41 -19.49 22.56
C SER A 157 5.72 -18.38 23.56
N ASN A 158 6.43 -17.33 23.10
CA ASN A 158 6.14 -15.90 23.38
C ASN A 158 7.20 -14.93 22.80
N SER A 159 8.44 -15.37 22.59
CA SER A 159 9.59 -14.51 22.22
C SER A 159 9.50 -13.91 20.81
N LEU A 160 9.08 -14.70 19.81
CA LEU A 160 9.03 -14.35 18.37
C LEU A 160 7.99 -13.27 17.98
N SER A 161 7.62 -12.37 18.90
CA SER A 161 6.62 -11.32 18.70
C SER A 161 7.20 -9.90 18.59
N ARG A 162 8.52 -9.71 18.78
CA ARG A 162 9.19 -8.39 18.80
C ARG A 162 10.63 -8.46 18.27
N THR A 163 11.05 -7.42 17.53
CA THR A 163 12.39 -7.19 16.92
C THR A 163 12.85 -8.26 15.92
N SER A 164 13.66 -8.01 14.89
CA SER A 164 14.34 -6.81 14.31
C SER A 164 14.17 -6.88 12.77
N GLY A 165 14.65 -5.99 11.89
CA GLY A 165 15.38 -4.72 12.02
C GLY A 165 16.54 -4.65 11.01
N GLU A 166 16.44 -3.74 10.02
CA GLU A 166 17.34 -3.50 8.87
C GLU A 166 17.31 -4.52 7.70
N GLU A 167 17.10 -4.03 6.47
CA GLU A 167 17.10 -4.79 5.20
C GLU A 167 17.59 -3.91 4.04
N LYS A 168 18.11 -4.51 2.95
CA LYS A 168 18.42 -3.85 1.67
C LYS A 168 18.15 -4.78 0.47
N TYR A 169 17.16 -4.42 -0.37
CA TYR A 169 16.94 -4.59 -1.85
C TYR A 169 17.60 -5.79 -2.60
N ILE A 170 17.14 -6.36 -3.72
CA ILE A 170 16.29 -5.97 -4.88
C ILE A 170 15.89 -7.32 -5.58
N THR A 171 14.86 -7.55 -6.41
CA THR A 171 13.85 -6.71 -7.12
C THR A 171 12.59 -7.58 -7.43
N THR A 172 11.34 -7.07 -7.36
CA THR A 172 10.36 -6.91 -8.49
C THR A 172 9.08 -6.17 -8.03
N LEU A 173 9.08 -4.83 -8.11
CA LEU A 173 8.05 -3.93 -7.56
C LEU A 173 7.83 -4.20 -6.04
N ASP A 174 8.94 -4.26 -5.32
CA ASP A 174 8.96 -4.53 -3.89
C ASP A 174 8.43 -3.31 -3.13
N ILE A 175 7.30 -3.49 -2.43
CA ILE A 175 6.97 -2.58 -1.34
C ILE A 175 7.83 -2.96 -0.14
N ILE A 176 8.92 -2.21 0.07
CA ILE A 176 9.73 -2.30 1.28
C ILE A 176 8.91 -1.68 2.43
N LEU A 177 8.24 -2.56 3.17
CA LEU A 177 7.53 -2.21 4.39
C LEU A 177 8.54 -2.10 5.53
N HIS A 178 9.05 -0.89 5.80
CA HIS A 178 9.98 -0.60 6.90
C HIS A 178 9.45 -0.95 8.33
N ASN A 179 8.25 -1.54 8.45
CA ASN A 179 7.84 -2.27 9.66
C ASN A 179 6.73 -3.32 9.31
N PRO A 180 7.09 -4.58 9.00
CA PRO A 180 6.10 -5.61 8.61
C PRO A 180 5.16 -6.03 9.75
N SER A 181 5.53 -5.74 11.01
CA SER A 181 4.83 -6.15 12.23
C SER A 181 3.39 -5.63 12.37
N ALA A 182 3.00 -4.61 11.60
CA ALA A 182 1.70 -3.95 11.71
C ALA A 182 0.71 -4.26 10.56
N ILE A 183 1.17 -4.77 9.40
CA ILE A 183 0.36 -4.76 8.16
C ILE A 183 -0.02 -6.18 7.76
N SER A 184 -1.29 -6.53 7.93
CA SER A 184 -1.84 -7.81 7.48
C SER A 184 -1.88 -7.90 5.95
N SER A 185 -2.00 -9.12 5.41
CA SER A 185 -2.21 -9.32 3.97
C SER A 185 -3.49 -8.68 3.43
N ALA A 186 -4.44 -8.26 4.28
CA ALA A 186 -5.59 -7.45 3.89
C ALA A 186 -5.21 -5.97 3.75
N GLY A 187 -4.39 -5.44 4.67
CA GLY A 187 -3.90 -4.07 4.63
C GLY A 187 -3.03 -3.78 3.40
N ILE A 188 -2.22 -4.76 2.95
CA ILE A 188 -1.48 -4.66 1.67
C ILE A 188 -2.46 -4.52 0.49
N GLN A 189 -3.54 -5.30 0.45
CA GLN A 189 -4.57 -5.19 -0.59
C GLN A 189 -5.31 -3.85 -0.51
N GLU A 190 -5.65 -3.37 0.69
CA GLU A 190 -6.32 -2.08 0.90
C GLU A 190 -5.44 -0.88 0.50
N TYR A 191 -4.14 -0.91 0.80
CA TYR A 191 -3.17 0.08 0.30
C TYR A 191 -3.13 0.12 -1.24
N PHE A 192 -3.05 -1.03 -1.91
CA PHE A 192 -3.07 -1.09 -3.37
C PHE A 192 -4.41 -0.64 -3.98
N VAL A 193 -5.55 -0.90 -3.31
CA VAL A 193 -6.86 -0.38 -3.70
C VAL A 193 -6.90 1.15 -3.56
N GLN A 194 -6.41 1.70 -2.44
CA GLN A 194 -6.34 3.16 -2.18
C GLN A 194 -5.43 3.87 -3.19
N ALA A 195 -4.31 3.26 -3.56
CA ALA A 195 -3.40 3.74 -4.61
C ALA A 195 -3.99 3.63 -6.04
N ASN A 196 -5.22 3.15 -6.21
CA ASN A 196 -5.87 2.85 -7.49
C ASN A 196 -5.10 1.83 -8.37
N HIS A 197 -4.28 0.98 -7.75
CA HIS A 197 -3.55 -0.13 -8.37
C HIS A 197 -3.90 -1.48 -7.70
N PRO A 198 -5.20 -1.86 -7.58
CA PRO A 198 -5.63 -3.05 -6.86
C PRO A 198 -4.98 -4.33 -7.41
N ILE A 199 -4.44 -5.15 -6.50
CA ILE A 199 -3.82 -6.45 -6.80
C ILE A 199 -4.79 -7.32 -7.60
N ILE A 200 -4.30 -8.03 -8.62
CA ILE A 200 -5.12 -8.94 -9.44
C ILE A 200 -5.54 -10.17 -8.61
N GLY A 201 -6.83 -10.51 -8.64
CA GLY A 201 -7.39 -11.63 -7.87
C GLY A 201 -8.90 -11.76 -7.99
N SER A 202 -9.50 -12.68 -7.23
CA SER A 202 -10.94 -13.02 -7.25
C SER A 202 -11.65 -12.73 -5.92
N ASN A 203 -11.26 -11.67 -5.20
CA ASN A 203 -11.84 -11.25 -3.93
C ASN A 203 -12.25 -9.75 -3.95
N SER A 204 -13.03 -9.30 -2.96
CA SER A 204 -13.61 -7.95 -2.90
C SER A 204 -12.62 -6.79 -2.74
N ARG A 205 -11.33 -7.06 -2.52
CA ARG A 205 -10.22 -6.08 -2.44
C ARG A 205 -9.22 -6.24 -3.60
N SER A 206 -9.63 -6.89 -4.69
CA SER A 206 -8.76 -7.26 -5.80
C SER A 206 -9.43 -7.06 -7.16
N LYS A 207 -8.63 -6.87 -8.20
CA LYS A 207 -9.10 -6.65 -9.57
C LYS A 207 -9.24 -7.98 -10.29
N GLU A 208 -10.47 -8.42 -10.53
CA GLU A 208 -10.73 -9.59 -11.36
C GLU A 208 -10.47 -9.27 -12.84
N LEU A 209 -9.58 -10.04 -13.46
CA LEU A 209 -9.42 -10.01 -14.92
C LEU A 209 -10.45 -10.97 -15.53
N LYS A 210 -11.31 -10.46 -16.42
CA LYS A 210 -12.43 -11.21 -17.07
C LYS A 210 -12.07 -12.56 -17.71
N SER A 211 -10.78 -12.83 -17.91
CA SER A 211 -10.21 -14.02 -18.53
C SER A 211 -9.26 -14.83 -17.62
N CYS A 212 -9.13 -14.48 -16.34
CA CYS A 212 -8.44 -15.27 -15.31
C CYS A 212 -9.47 -15.83 -14.33
N LYS A 213 -9.87 -17.10 -14.52
CA LYS A 213 -10.79 -17.80 -13.59
C LYS A 213 -10.11 -18.35 -12.32
N ASP A 214 -8.79 -18.17 -12.21
CA ASP A 214 -8.00 -18.70 -11.09
C ASP A 214 -8.22 -17.91 -9.81
N LYS A 215 -8.68 -18.62 -8.77
CA LYS A 215 -9.07 -18.05 -7.46
C LYS A 215 -7.88 -17.69 -6.57
N SER A 216 -6.75 -17.31 -7.16
CA SER A 216 -5.48 -17.03 -6.48
C SER A 216 -5.15 -15.55 -6.57
N LEU A 217 -4.63 -14.97 -5.48
CA LEU A 217 -4.20 -13.58 -5.46
C LEU A 217 -2.81 -13.47 -6.12
N MET A 218 -2.58 -12.44 -6.93
CA MET A 218 -1.28 -12.13 -7.53
C MET A 218 -0.36 -11.42 -6.52
N MET A 219 -0.16 -12.09 -5.39
CA MET A 219 0.68 -11.67 -4.27
C MET A 219 1.33 -12.92 -3.67
N ALA A 220 2.62 -12.85 -3.38
CA ALA A 220 3.41 -13.93 -2.79
C ALA A 220 4.42 -13.37 -1.79
N LEU A 221 4.74 -14.15 -0.76
CA LEU A 221 5.85 -13.86 0.15
C LEU A 221 7.06 -14.68 -0.31
N LEU A 222 8.01 -14.02 -0.97
CA LEU A 222 9.16 -14.66 -1.61
C LEU A 222 10.35 -14.84 -0.66
N GLU A 223 10.50 -13.98 0.35
CA GLU A 223 11.66 -13.97 1.24
C GLU A 223 11.24 -13.57 2.66
N VAL A 224 11.91 -14.15 3.67
CA VAL A 224 11.83 -13.75 5.08
C VAL A 224 13.20 -13.98 5.74
N THR A 225 13.64 -13.01 6.53
CA THR A 225 14.81 -13.11 7.41
C THR A 225 14.36 -12.98 8.88
N PHE A 226 14.90 -13.79 9.79
CA PHE A 226 14.56 -13.79 11.22
C PHE A 226 15.65 -14.49 12.04
N ASN A 227 15.79 -14.13 13.31
CA ASN A 227 16.73 -14.82 14.20
C ASN A 227 16.14 -16.13 14.75
N HIS A 228 16.91 -17.20 14.72
CA HIS A 228 16.53 -18.51 15.26
C HIS A 228 16.24 -18.41 16.77
N PRO A 229 15.07 -18.86 17.28
CA PRO A 229 14.62 -18.57 18.64
C PRO A 229 15.46 -19.15 19.79
N ILE A 230 16.50 -19.93 19.51
CA ILE A 230 17.40 -20.53 20.52
C ILE A 230 18.86 -20.14 20.29
N THR A 231 19.41 -20.37 19.10
CA THR A 231 20.83 -20.00 18.81
C THR A 231 21.02 -18.51 18.55
N SER A 232 19.95 -17.76 18.28
CA SER A 232 19.96 -16.34 17.89
C SER A 232 20.68 -16.04 16.57
N GLU A 233 21.03 -17.07 15.79
CA GLU A 233 21.62 -16.94 14.46
C GLU A 233 20.59 -16.43 13.44
N GLU A 234 21.02 -15.61 12.49
CA GLU A 234 20.14 -15.10 11.43
C GLU A 234 19.81 -16.21 10.42
N ILE A 235 18.52 -16.58 10.32
CA ILE A 235 18.01 -17.49 9.30
C ILE A 235 17.34 -16.66 8.21
N LYS A 236 17.79 -16.87 6.96
CA LYS A 236 17.18 -16.32 5.75
C LYS A 236 16.57 -17.44 4.92
N VAL A 237 15.31 -17.30 4.53
CA VAL A 237 14.59 -18.27 3.66
C VAL A 237 13.99 -17.54 2.46
N THR A 238 14.31 -18.03 1.26
CA THR A 238 13.89 -17.44 -0.02
C THR A 238 13.25 -18.52 -0.91
N ILE A 239 12.24 -18.16 -1.71
CA ILE A 239 11.60 -18.99 -2.73
C ILE A 239 11.50 -18.27 -4.08
N ASN A 240 11.54 -19.04 -5.16
CA ASN A 240 11.31 -18.53 -6.51
C ASN A 240 9.88 -17.97 -6.67
N GLU A 241 9.73 -16.97 -7.53
CA GLU A 241 8.42 -16.41 -7.87
C GLU A 241 7.49 -17.48 -8.50
N PRO A 242 6.23 -17.62 -8.06
CA PRO A 242 5.33 -18.62 -8.63
C PRO A 242 5.03 -18.38 -10.13
N ASN A 243 5.18 -19.41 -10.97
CA ASN A 243 5.02 -19.35 -12.44
C ASN A 243 3.74 -18.65 -12.97
N LYS A 244 2.68 -18.54 -12.15
CA LYS A 244 1.46 -17.78 -12.48
C LYS A 244 1.73 -16.28 -12.77
N PHE A 245 2.75 -15.69 -12.14
CA PHE A 245 3.14 -14.29 -12.36
C PHE A 245 3.67 -14.08 -13.78
N GLU A 246 4.59 -14.95 -14.22
CA GLU A 246 5.10 -14.92 -15.60
C GLU A 246 4.00 -15.19 -16.63
N ASN A 247 3.09 -16.13 -16.37
CA ASN A 247 1.94 -16.39 -17.24
C ASN A 247 1.06 -15.14 -17.46
N VAL A 248 0.90 -14.28 -16.44
CA VAL A 248 0.17 -13.01 -16.56
C VAL A 248 1.02 -11.96 -17.30
N ARG A 249 2.31 -11.81 -16.98
CA ARG A 249 3.22 -10.88 -17.69
C ARG A 249 3.26 -11.17 -19.20
N GLN A 250 3.48 -12.42 -19.59
CA GLN A 250 3.49 -12.87 -20.99
C GLN A 250 2.15 -12.64 -21.70
N ARG A 251 1.03 -12.65 -20.97
CA ARG A 251 -0.29 -12.37 -21.55
C ARG A 251 -0.51 -10.88 -21.77
N GLU A 252 -0.17 -10.04 -20.80
CA GLU A 252 -0.34 -8.59 -20.93
C GLU A 252 0.66 -8.00 -21.95
N LEU A 253 1.87 -8.56 -22.06
CA LEU A 253 2.81 -8.25 -23.16
C LEU A 253 2.19 -8.56 -24.54
N LYS A 254 1.58 -9.74 -24.71
CA LYS A 254 0.88 -10.11 -25.96
C LYS A 254 -0.34 -9.23 -26.24
N PHE A 255 -1.05 -8.78 -25.21
CA PHE A 255 -2.18 -7.85 -25.36
C PHE A 255 -1.69 -6.44 -25.76
N PHE A 256 -0.62 -5.95 -25.12
CA PHE A 256 0.04 -4.69 -25.46
C PHE A 256 0.54 -4.69 -26.90
N GLU A 257 1.33 -5.69 -27.30
CA GLU A 257 1.85 -5.79 -28.69
C GLU A 257 0.71 -5.95 -29.70
N LYS A 258 -0.36 -6.69 -29.39
CA LYS A 258 -1.55 -6.74 -30.26
C LYS A 258 -2.16 -5.34 -30.44
N LYS A 259 -2.42 -4.62 -29.35
CA LYS A 259 -3.06 -3.29 -29.41
C LYS A 259 -2.17 -2.25 -30.11
N LYS A 260 -0.86 -2.25 -29.82
CA LYS A 260 0.16 -1.46 -30.51
C LYS A 260 0.13 -1.70 -32.02
N ASN A 261 0.10 -2.97 -32.45
CA ASN A 261 -0.01 -3.33 -33.87
C ASN A 261 -1.36 -2.99 -34.51
N GLU A 262 -2.45 -2.93 -33.73
CA GLU A 262 -3.75 -2.43 -34.21
C GLU A 262 -3.73 -0.91 -34.42
N THR A 263 -3.24 -0.15 -33.43
CA THR A 263 -3.08 1.31 -33.54
C THR A 263 -2.12 1.71 -34.67
N ILE A 264 -1.00 1.00 -34.86
CA ILE A 264 -0.08 1.24 -35.99
C ILE A 264 -0.78 1.05 -37.35
N LYS A 265 -1.68 0.05 -37.46
CA LYS A 265 -2.46 -0.18 -38.69
C LYS A 265 -3.53 0.89 -38.92
N GLU A 266 -4.08 1.47 -37.86
CA GLU A 266 -5.03 2.58 -37.96
C GLU A 266 -4.32 3.88 -38.37
N LEU A 267 -3.20 4.23 -37.73
CA LEU A 267 -2.41 5.42 -38.07
C LEU A 267 -1.90 5.37 -39.53
N ARG A 268 -1.42 4.21 -40.00
CA ARG A 268 -1.05 4.00 -41.42
C ARG A 268 -2.21 4.17 -42.40
N ARG A 269 -3.48 3.96 -42.00
CA ARG A 269 -4.65 4.28 -42.85
C ARG A 269 -4.92 5.77 -42.98
N TYR A 270 -4.47 6.58 -42.01
CA TYR A 270 -4.52 8.04 -42.06
C TYR A 270 -3.27 8.66 -42.74
N GLY A 271 -2.40 7.83 -43.33
CA GLY A 271 -1.18 8.29 -44.01
C GLY A 271 0.01 8.55 -43.08
N ILE A 272 -0.08 8.18 -41.80
CA ILE A 272 1.01 8.34 -40.84
C ILE A 272 1.90 7.10 -40.90
N GLU A 273 3.11 7.25 -41.45
CA GLU A 273 4.12 6.20 -41.41
C GLU A 273 4.73 6.06 -40.00
N ILE A 274 5.03 4.82 -39.62
CA ILE A 274 5.62 4.49 -38.31
C ILE A 274 6.68 3.43 -38.56
N THR A 275 7.93 3.80 -38.29
CA THR A 275 9.12 2.94 -38.31
C THR A 275 9.25 2.13 -37.02
N ASP A 276 10.04 1.05 -37.04
CA ASP A 276 10.31 0.25 -35.82
C ASP A 276 11.24 0.98 -34.82
N GLN A 277 11.99 1.98 -35.30
CA GLN A 277 12.38 3.11 -34.47
C GLN A 277 11.13 3.94 -34.19
N LEU A 278 10.67 3.99 -32.93
CA LEU A 278 9.81 5.07 -32.46
C LEU A 278 10.64 6.35 -32.36
N ASP A 279 11.02 6.89 -33.52
CA ASP A 279 11.35 8.29 -33.63
C ASP A 279 10.11 9.08 -33.24
N SER A 280 10.24 9.80 -32.14
CA SER A 280 9.16 10.52 -31.49
C SER A 280 8.50 11.50 -32.45
N GLU A 281 7.17 11.39 -32.62
CA GLU A 281 6.37 12.60 -32.49
C GLU A 281 6.67 13.16 -31.10
N ILE A 282 7.27 14.34 -31.04
CA ILE A 282 8.02 14.89 -29.89
C ILE A 282 7.11 15.25 -28.68
N ILE A 283 5.82 14.90 -28.77
CA ILE A 283 4.81 15.04 -27.72
C ILE A 283 5.30 14.35 -26.43
N PRO A 284 5.36 15.06 -25.28
CA PRO A 284 5.67 14.46 -23.99
C PRO A 284 4.83 13.22 -23.72
N THR A 285 5.46 12.10 -23.33
CA THR A 285 4.76 10.83 -23.03
C THR A 285 3.62 11.02 -22.02
N ALA A 286 3.77 11.97 -21.09
CA ALA A 286 2.76 12.33 -20.12
C ALA A 286 1.45 12.88 -20.74
N TYR A 287 1.53 13.61 -21.87
CA TYR A 287 0.35 14.03 -22.63
C TYR A 287 -0.27 12.87 -23.41
N ILE A 288 0.55 11.96 -23.95
CA ILE A 288 0.07 10.74 -24.61
C ILE A 288 -0.69 9.83 -23.63
N THR A 289 -0.25 9.77 -22.36
CA THR A 289 -0.93 9.02 -21.30
C THR A 289 -2.02 9.81 -20.57
N GLY A 290 -2.11 11.13 -20.76
CA GLY A 290 -2.96 12.04 -19.98
C GLY A 290 -2.61 12.11 -18.48
N GLU A 291 -1.48 11.54 -18.06
CA GLU A 291 -1.05 11.42 -16.66
C GLU A 291 0.46 11.63 -16.50
N LYS A 292 0.85 12.27 -15.39
CA LYS A 292 2.23 12.36 -14.90
C LYS A 292 2.31 11.94 -13.44
N GLU A 293 3.28 11.08 -13.12
CA GLU A 293 3.65 10.80 -11.73
C GLU A 293 4.59 11.89 -11.19
N PHE A 294 4.27 12.39 -10.00
CA PHE A 294 5.00 13.42 -9.25
C PHE A 294 4.79 13.21 -7.75
N PHE A 295 5.85 13.20 -6.94
CA PHE A 295 5.80 12.99 -5.49
C PHE A 295 4.95 11.77 -5.06
N LYS A 296 5.05 10.66 -5.81
CA LYS A 296 4.28 9.40 -5.67
C LYS A 296 2.77 9.51 -5.98
N LEU A 297 2.26 10.66 -6.40
CA LEU A 297 0.88 10.86 -6.85
C LEU A 297 0.79 10.94 -8.37
N ARG A 298 -0.39 10.66 -8.94
CA ARG A 298 -0.66 10.63 -10.38
C ARG A 298 -1.60 11.75 -10.80
N PHE A 299 -1.00 12.83 -11.29
CA PHE A 299 -1.71 14.01 -11.77
C PHE A 299 -2.15 13.80 -13.22
N PHE A 300 -3.41 14.13 -13.53
CA PHE A 300 -3.83 14.37 -14.90
C PHE A 300 -3.05 15.55 -15.49
N VAL A 301 -2.69 15.44 -16.77
CA VAL A 301 -2.02 16.51 -17.52
C VAL A 301 -2.54 16.63 -18.95
N SER A 302 -2.44 17.82 -19.53
CA SER A 302 -2.69 18.10 -20.94
C SER A 302 -1.69 19.13 -21.44
N LYS A 303 -1.67 19.35 -22.76
CA LYS A 303 -0.93 20.42 -23.46
C LYS A 303 -1.15 21.85 -22.92
N ASP A 304 -2.13 22.04 -22.03
CA ASP A 304 -2.52 23.34 -21.49
C ASP A 304 -1.78 23.68 -20.17
N ILE A 305 -0.86 22.81 -19.71
CA ILE A 305 0.00 23.02 -18.53
C ILE A 305 1.41 22.44 -18.72
N MET A 306 2.42 22.99 -18.03
CA MET A 306 3.74 22.37 -17.92
C MET A 306 3.64 20.99 -17.24
N VAL A 307 4.31 19.97 -17.79
CA VAL A 307 4.36 18.62 -17.22
C VAL A 307 5.24 18.61 -15.96
N PRO A 308 4.73 18.20 -14.77
CA PRO A 308 5.47 18.20 -13.50
C PRO A 308 6.88 17.60 -13.58
N ARG A 309 7.86 18.32 -13.02
CA ARG A 309 9.30 18.00 -13.10
C ARG A 309 9.79 17.36 -11.80
N PRO A 310 10.74 16.40 -11.83
CA PRO A 310 11.39 15.90 -10.63
C PRO A 310 12.17 16.96 -9.83
N SER A 311 12.57 18.07 -10.46
CA SER A 311 13.17 19.24 -9.78
C SER A 311 12.19 19.91 -8.82
N THR A 312 10.90 19.91 -9.14
CA THR A 312 9.87 20.61 -8.38
C THR A 312 9.48 19.85 -7.10
N GLU A 313 9.83 18.58 -6.97
CA GLU A 313 9.65 17.83 -5.70
C GLU A 313 10.45 18.41 -4.54
N TYR A 314 11.53 19.15 -4.81
CA TYR A 314 12.34 19.79 -3.77
C TYR A 314 11.60 20.93 -3.08
N LEU A 315 10.64 21.57 -3.76
CA LEU A 315 9.75 22.59 -3.17
C LEU A 315 8.76 21.90 -2.21
N VAL A 316 8.10 20.83 -2.65
CA VAL A 316 7.18 20.02 -1.83
C VAL A 316 7.86 19.53 -0.54
N ARG A 317 9.10 19.06 -0.64
CA ARG A 317 9.91 18.62 0.52
C ARG A 317 10.18 19.77 1.49
N ALA A 318 10.58 20.95 1.00
CA ALA A 318 10.83 22.12 1.84
C ALA A 318 9.58 22.56 2.63
N ILE A 319 8.39 22.49 2.03
CA ILE A 319 7.13 22.84 2.70
C ILE A 319 6.77 21.79 3.77
N ILE A 320 6.98 20.51 3.48
CA ILE A 320 6.76 19.41 4.44
C ILE A 320 7.74 19.50 5.62
N ASP A 321 9.01 19.80 5.36
CA ASP A 321 10.03 20.03 6.40
C ASP A 321 9.62 21.19 7.32
N LEU A 322 9.14 22.32 6.77
CA LEU A 322 8.60 23.43 7.56
C LEU A 322 7.41 23.00 8.42
N TYR A 323 6.42 22.32 7.82
CA TYR A 323 5.23 21.85 8.54
C TYR A 323 5.60 20.94 9.72
N LEU A 324 6.50 19.97 9.50
CA LEU A 324 6.97 19.06 10.54
C LEU A 324 7.77 19.80 11.63
N ASN A 325 8.54 20.83 11.28
CA ASN A 325 9.25 21.66 12.25
C ASN A 325 8.31 22.52 13.11
N LYS A 326 7.29 23.17 12.52
CA LYS A 326 6.23 23.88 13.30
C LYS A 326 5.43 22.90 14.18
N LEU A 327 5.17 21.67 13.70
CA LEU A 327 4.48 20.63 14.47
C LEU A 327 5.31 20.14 15.67
N ASN A 328 6.60 19.90 15.47
CA ASN A 328 7.50 19.36 16.50
C ASN A 328 7.92 20.41 17.55
N SER A 329 7.91 21.69 17.19
CA SER A 329 8.19 22.80 18.12
C SER A 329 7.00 23.21 19.00
N GLY A 330 5.80 22.67 18.74
CA GLY A 330 4.60 23.04 19.48
C GLY A 330 4.08 24.44 19.14
N PHE A 331 4.30 24.90 17.90
CA PHE A 331 3.87 26.23 17.42
C PHE A 331 2.35 26.42 17.54
N TRP A 332 1.58 25.38 17.20
CA TRP A 332 0.11 25.33 17.30
C TRP A 332 -0.36 24.83 18.66
N LYS A 333 -1.47 25.37 19.17
CA LYS A 333 -1.90 25.25 20.58
C LYS A 333 -3.29 24.64 20.71
N ASP A 334 -3.51 23.77 21.71
CA ASP A 334 -4.80 23.11 21.99
C ASP A 334 -6.02 24.05 22.14
N GLN A 335 -5.80 25.35 22.41
CA GLN A 335 -6.87 26.35 22.59
C GLN A 335 -6.65 27.64 21.77
N GLY A 336 -5.90 27.57 20.66
CA GLY A 336 -5.91 28.63 19.64
C GLY A 336 -7.21 28.61 18.83
N ASN A 337 -7.57 29.72 18.20
CA ASN A 337 -8.68 29.73 17.23
C ASN A 337 -8.27 29.01 15.92
N ASP A 338 -9.22 28.74 15.02
CA ASP A 338 -8.95 27.97 13.78
C ASP A 338 -7.95 28.66 12.83
N ASP A 339 -7.88 30.00 12.80
CA ASP A 339 -6.91 30.74 11.97
C ASP A 339 -5.51 30.81 12.62
N ASP A 340 -5.41 30.93 13.97
CA ASP A 340 -4.16 30.76 14.72
C ASP A 340 -3.57 29.36 14.48
N ASN A 341 -4.46 28.35 14.46
CA ASN A 341 -4.17 26.95 14.23
C ASN A 341 -4.30 26.55 12.75
N MET A 342 -4.16 27.48 11.80
CA MET A 342 -4.12 27.19 10.36
C MET A 342 -2.68 27.23 9.82
N PHE A 343 -2.29 26.21 9.06
CA PHE A 343 -1.14 26.23 8.15
C PHE A 343 -1.62 26.54 6.73
N SER A 344 -1.31 27.74 6.22
CA SER A 344 -1.84 28.26 4.95
C SER A 344 -0.74 28.36 3.87
N ILE A 345 -0.99 27.79 2.69
CA ILE A 345 -0.04 27.73 1.56
C ILE A 345 -0.64 28.43 0.33
N LEU A 346 0.12 29.32 -0.29
CA LEU A 346 -0.17 29.97 -1.57
C LEU A 346 0.76 29.39 -2.66
N ASP A 347 0.20 28.83 -3.73
CA ASP A 347 0.92 28.23 -4.86
C ASP A 347 0.70 29.08 -6.13
N CYS A 348 1.70 29.89 -6.50
CA CYS A 348 1.62 30.82 -7.64
C CYS A 348 2.15 30.15 -8.92
N GLY A 349 1.33 30.11 -9.97
CA GLY A 349 1.61 29.32 -11.17
C GLY A 349 1.33 27.83 -10.96
N THR A 350 0.25 27.51 -10.24
CA THR A 350 -0.02 26.15 -9.72
C THR A 350 -0.17 25.08 -10.81
N GLY A 351 -0.55 25.44 -12.04
CA GLY A 351 -0.56 24.55 -13.21
C GLY A 351 -1.45 23.32 -13.03
N SER A 352 -0.84 22.18 -12.75
CA SER A 352 -1.54 20.91 -12.44
C SER A 352 -2.06 20.82 -11.01
N GLY A 353 -1.77 21.81 -10.16
CA GLY A 353 -1.93 21.72 -8.70
C GLY A 353 -0.86 20.87 -8.02
N CYS A 354 0.17 20.40 -8.74
CA CYS A 354 1.02 19.30 -8.26
C CYS A 354 1.80 19.59 -6.97
N ILE A 355 2.26 20.83 -6.77
CA ILE A 355 2.96 21.24 -5.53
C ILE A 355 1.96 21.22 -4.37
N LEU A 356 0.92 22.06 -4.47
CA LEU A 356 -0.08 22.26 -3.42
C LEU A 356 -0.77 20.95 -3.01
N ILE A 357 -1.26 20.18 -3.97
CA ILE A 357 -2.00 18.93 -3.72
C ILE A 357 -1.09 17.87 -3.08
N SER A 358 0.19 17.79 -3.45
CA SER A 358 1.13 16.84 -2.84
C SER A 358 1.40 17.17 -1.37
N VAL A 359 1.51 18.46 -1.02
CA VAL A 359 1.65 18.88 0.38
C VAL A 359 0.36 18.62 1.17
N LEU A 360 -0.79 19.03 0.64
CA LEU A 360 -2.09 18.80 1.28
C LEU A 360 -2.34 17.31 1.52
N HIS A 361 -2.13 16.46 0.52
CA HIS A 361 -2.24 15.01 0.64
C HIS A 361 -1.30 14.45 1.71
N TYR A 362 -0.04 14.89 1.76
CA TYR A 362 0.90 14.45 2.79
C TYR A 362 0.41 14.81 4.20
N ILE A 363 0.10 16.09 4.45
CA ILE A 363 -0.37 16.59 5.75
C ILE A 363 -1.63 15.84 6.21
N LEU A 364 -2.61 15.70 5.32
CA LEU A 364 -3.90 15.08 5.62
C LEU A 364 -3.81 13.56 5.83
N SER A 365 -3.03 12.85 5.01
CA SER A 365 -2.80 11.40 5.20
C SER A 365 -2.03 11.10 6.49
N GLN A 366 -1.20 12.01 6.99
CA GLN A 366 -0.59 11.89 8.31
C GLN A 366 -1.61 12.11 9.45
N LYS A 367 -2.58 13.03 9.31
CA LYS A 367 -3.66 13.18 10.32
C LYS A 367 -4.45 11.89 10.52
N VAL A 368 -4.78 11.16 9.44
CA VAL A 368 -5.53 9.89 9.52
C VAL A 368 -4.78 8.80 10.31
N GLN A 369 -3.44 8.87 10.36
CA GLN A 369 -2.58 7.91 11.07
C GLN A 369 -2.23 8.33 12.51
N LEU A 370 -2.35 9.62 12.85
CA LEU A 370 -1.89 10.17 14.12
C LEU A 370 -3.06 10.40 15.10
N THR A 371 -3.12 9.58 16.15
CA THR A 371 -4.05 9.75 17.28
C THR A 371 -3.67 10.91 18.22
N LYS A 372 -2.99 11.95 17.72
CA LYS A 372 -2.60 13.15 18.48
C LYS A 372 -3.69 14.22 18.39
N THR A 373 -4.05 14.80 19.52
CA THR A 373 -5.09 15.84 19.66
C THR A 373 -4.84 17.09 18.81
N ILE A 374 -3.57 17.49 18.66
CA ILE A 374 -3.18 18.67 17.89
C ILE A 374 -2.78 18.27 16.46
N SER A 375 -3.46 18.84 15.47
CA SER A 375 -3.01 18.87 14.07
C SER A 375 -3.72 20.02 13.34
N PRO A 376 -3.01 21.11 12.98
CA PRO A 376 -3.59 22.39 12.54
C PRO A 376 -4.50 22.22 11.33
N HIS A 377 -5.50 23.10 11.17
CA HIS A 377 -6.22 23.20 9.90
C HIS A 377 -5.21 23.48 8.77
N VAL A 378 -5.46 22.96 7.57
CA VAL A 378 -4.56 23.18 6.43
C VAL A 378 -5.35 23.77 5.27
N PHE A 379 -4.88 24.88 4.72
CA PHE A 379 -5.52 25.58 3.62
C PHE A 379 -4.52 25.77 2.47
N GLY A 380 -4.95 25.46 1.25
CA GLY A 380 -4.17 25.69 0.04
C GLY A 380 -4.87 26.60 -0.96
N PHE A 381 -4.19 27.65 -1.42
CA PHE A 381 -4.69 28.54 -2.47
C PHE A 381 -3.80 28.45 -3.71
N GLY A 382 -4.33 27.89 -4.80
CA GLY A 382 -3.64 27.81 -6.08
C GLY A 382 -4.04 28.97 -7.00
N LEU A 383 -3.08 29.73 -7.49
CA LEU A 383 -3.29 30.85 -8.41
C LEU A 383 -2.67 30.54 -9.77
N ASP A 384 -3.43 30.73 -10.85
CA ASP A 384 -2.93 30.58 -12.23
C ASP A 384 -3.62 31.55 -13.20
N THR A 385 -2.89 31.98 -14.22
CA THR A 385 -3.43 32.79 -15.32
C THR A 385 -4.27 31.97 -16.31
N ASN A 386 -4.04 30.66 -16.41
CA ASN A 386 -4.70 29.79 -17.37
C ASN A 386 -5.92 29.08 -16.77
N SER A 387 -7.10 29.32 -17.34
CA SER A 387 -8.36 28.71 -16.89
C SER A 387 -8.39 27.18 -17.04
N SER A 388 -7.74 26.62 -18.07
CA SER A 388 -7.63 25.18 -18.28
C SER A 388 -6.71 24.51 -17.25
N ALA A 389 -5.64 25.20 -16.84
CA ALA A 389 -4.77 24.76 -15.75
C ALA A 389 -5.56 24.59 -14.45
N LEU A 390 -6.35 25.60 -14.07
CA LEU A 390 -7.21 25.55 -12.89
C LEU A 390 -8.29 24.45 -12.96
N GLU A 391 -8.77 24.09 -14.16
CA GLU A 391 -9.68 22.94 -14.32
C GLU A 391 -8.96 21.60 -14.04
N ILE A 392 -7.72 21.46 -14.51
CA ILE A 392 -6.86 20.29 -14.28
C ILE A 392 -6.45 20.19 -12.81
N ALA A 393 -6.08 21.31 -12.18
CA ALA A 393 -5.78 21.40 -10.76
C ALA A 393 -6.97 20.96 -9.89
N ARG A 394 -8.20 21.43 -10.18
CA ARG A 394 -9.41 20.98 -9.49
C ARG A 394 -9.69 19.49 -9.69
N LYS A 395 -9.52 18.93 -10.90
CA LYS A 395 -9.63 17.48 -11.17
C LYS A 395 -8.60 16.66 -10.41
N ASN A 396 -7.38 17.17 -10.26
CA ASN A 396 -6.32 16.52 -9.49
C ASN A 396 -6.58 16.60 -7.98
N ALA A 397 -7.13 17.70 -7.48
CA ALA A 397 -7.52 17.84 -6.10
C ALA A 397 -8.69 16.90 -5.77
N GLU A 398 -9.72 16.82 -6.63
CA GLU A 398 -10.80 15.84 -6.49
C GLU A 398 -10.27 14.39 -6.54
N ARG A 399 -9.27 14.10 -7.37
CA ARG A 399 -8.64 12.76 -7.45
C ARG A 399 -7.93 12.35 -6.15
N HIS A 400 -7.20 13.27 -5.51
CA HIS A 400 -6.27 12.95 -4.43
C HIS A 400 -6.75 13.34 -3.02
N LEU A 401 -7.61 14.35 -2.90
CA LEU A 401 -7.94 14.98 -1.61
C LEU A 401 -9.32 14.59 -1.06
N LYS A 402 -10.26 14.14 -1.91
CA LYS A 402 -11.64 13.79 -1.52
C LYS A 402 -11.81 12.66 -0.49
N LEU A 403 -10.75 11.92 -0.18
CA LEU A 403 -10.75 10.89 0.87
C LEU A 403 -10.42 11.45 2.25
N PHE A 404 -9.94 12.69 2.32
CA PHE A 404 -9.53 13.36 3.56
C PHE A 404 -10.37 14.60 3.90
N ILE A 405 -11.12 15.11 2.91
CA ILE A 405 -11.85 16.38 2.95
C ILE A 405 -13.29 16.12 2.49
N SER A 406 -14.26 16.43 3.34
CA SER A 406 -15.70 16.32 3.05
C SER A 406 -16.26 17.52 2.29
N ASP A 407 -15.68 18.70 2.52
CA ASP A 407 -16.19 20.00 2.09
C ASP A 407 -15.05 20.85 1.52
N ASN A 408 -15.30 21.68 0.49
CA ASN A 408 -14.27 22.39 -0.28
C ASN A 408 -13.51 23.51 0.48
N ASN A 409 -13.52 23.52 1.82
CA ASN A 409 -12.93 24.59 2.64
C ASN A 409 -11.41 24.48 2.79
N ASN A 410 -10.81 23.33 2.47
CA ASN A 410 -9.36 23.08 2.63
C ASN A 410 -8.50 23.51 1.43
N TYR A 411 -9.09 23.80 0.27
CA TYR A 411 -8.35 24.36 -0.86
C TYR A 411 -9.24 25.17 -1.80
N ASP A 412 -8.66 26.14 -2.49
CA ASP A 412 -9.28 26.81 -3.63
C ASP A 412 -8.29 27.03 -4.77
N PHE A 413 -8.82 27.22 -5.98
CA PHE A 413 -8.08 27.45 -7.22
C PHE A 413 -8.70 28.64 -7.94
N GLN A 414 -7.99 29.77 -7.99
CA GLN A 414 -8.49 31.03 -8.54
C GLN A 414 -7.68 31.52 -9.75
N LYS A 415 -8.33 32.34 -10.58
CA LYS A 415 -7.71 32.93 -11.76
C LYS A 415 -7.07 34.27 -11.43
N GLY A 416 -5.79 34.40 -11.75
CA GLY A 416 -5.07 35.66 -11.63
C GLY A 416 -3.57 35.51 -11.88
N ASP A 417 -2.87 36.63 -11.75
CA ASP A 417 -1.42 36.75 -11.85
C ASP A 417 -0.82 37.25 -10.52
N PHE A 418 0.49 37.50 -10.48
CA PHE A 418 1.13 38.08 -9.29
C PHE A 418 0.54 39.43 -8.88
N THR A 419 0.06 40.27 -9.79
CA THR A 419 -0.56 41.57 -9.42
C THR A 419 -1.92 41.38 -8.75
N SER A 420 -2.60 40.27 -9.06
CA SER A 420 -3.89 39.89 -8.49
C SER A 420 -3.82 39.61 -6.98
N LEU A 421 -2.62 39.37 -6.44
CA LEU A 421 -2.36 39.28 -4.99
C LEU A 421 -2.57 40.60 -4.24
N HIS A 422 -2.69 41.74 -4.95
CA HIS A 422 -3.13 43.01 -4.34
C HIS A 422 -4.64 43.06 -4.06
N ASN A 423 -5.43 42.14 -4.62
CA ASN A 423 -6.83 41.98 -4.28
C ASN A 423 -6.98 41.03 -3.08
N TYR A 424 -7.08 41.60 -1.88
CA TYR A 424 -7.14 40.82 -0.65
C TYR A 424 -8.41 39.95 -0.54
N GLU A 425 -9.53 40.36 -1.16
CA GLU A 425 -10.76 39.56 -1.24
C GLU A 425 -10.58 38.29 -2.10
N LEU A 426 -9.77 38.36 -3.16
CA LEU A 426 -9.48 37.21 -4.04
C LEU A 426 -8.80 36.07 -3.27
N VAL A 427 -7.91 36.40 -2.33
CA VAL A 427 -7.25 35.44 -1.44
C VAL A 427 -8.05 35.18 -0.15
N HIS A 428 -9.36 35.45 -0.16
CA HIS A 428 -10.29 35.26 0.96
C HIS A 428 -9.89 35.98 2.25
N ASN A 429 -9.19 37.10 2.14
CA ASN A 429 -8.61 37.86 3.26
C ASN A 429 -7.71 36.99 4.18
N LYS A 430 -7.00 36.01 3.63
CA LYS A 430 -6.10 35.13 4.39
C LYS A 430 -4.63 35.55 4.29
N HIS A 431 -3.90 35.36 5.38
CA HIS A 431 -2.44 35.41 5.43
C HIS A 431 -1.85 34.00 5.28
N PHE A 432 -0.77 33.86 4.51
CA PHE A 432 -0.12 32.58 4.23
C PHE A 432 1.16 32.36 5.08
N ASP A 433 1.34 31.14 5.61
CA ASP A 433 2.62 30.67 6.18
C ASP A 433 3.69 30.48 5.09
N VAL A 434 3.25 30.13 3.87
CA VAL A 434 4.12 29.78 2.76
C VAL A 434 3.60 30.38 1.47
N LEU A 435 4.48 31.06 0.74
CA LEU A 435 4.34 31.27 -0.70
C LEU A 435 5.28 30.32 -1.42
N VAL A 436 4.77 29.50 -2.33
CA VAL A 436 5.55 28.65 -3.21
C VAL A 436 5.31 29.02 -4.67
N CYS A 437 6.36 28.98 -5.49
CA CYS A 437 6.25 29.28 -6.92
C CYS A 437 7.30 28.50 -7.73
N ASN A 438 6.88 27.93 -8.87
CA ASN A 438 7.76 27.47 -9.93
C ASN A 438 7.51 28.35 -11.17
N PRO A 439 8.07 29.56 -11.23
CA PRO A 439 7.74 30.52 -12.28
C PRO A 439 8.37 30.13 -13.62
N PRO A 440 7.83 30.61 -14.75
CA PRO A 440 8.52 30.54 -16.04
C PRO A 440 9.90 31.24 -15.94
N TYR A 441 10.98 30.53 -16.31
CA TYR A 441 12.36 31.02 -16.12
C TYR A 441 13.29 30.81 -17.31
N LEU A 442 12.80 30.30 -18.45
CA LEU A 442 13.60 30.28 -19.68
C LEU A 442 13.56 31.67 -20.34
N ASP A 443 14.71 32.20 -20.74
CA ASP A 443 14.77 33.43 -21.54
C ASP A 443 13.93 33.26 -22.81
N ILE A 444 13.00 34.19 -23.09
CA ILE A 444 12.18 34.19 -24.31
C ILE A 444 13.03 34.27 -25.60
N ALA A 445 14.27 34.76 -25.54
CA ALA A 445 15.23 34.73 -26.65
C ALA A 445 15.85 33.34 -26.89
N ARG A 446 15.59 32.35 -26.03
CA ARG A 446 16.17 31.00 -26.12
C ARG A 446 15.34 30.08 -27.02
N SER A 447 15.90 29.72 -28.17
CA SER A 447 15.40 28.56 -28.91
C SER A 447 15.57 27.27 -28.10
N LEU A 448 14.51 26.46 -28.06
CA LEU A 448 14.60 25.05 -27.70
C LEU A 448 15.13 24.26 -28.91
N PRO A 449 15.88 23.17 -28.71
CA PRO A 449 16.28 22.29 -29.81
C PRO A 449 15.07 21.69 -30.54
N ASN A 450 15.22 21.47 -31.85
CA ASN A 450 14.36 20.53 -32.57
C ASN A 450 14.48 19.16 -31.88
N GLY A 451 13.35 18.53 -31.55
CA GLY A 451 13.34 17.29 -30.75
C GLY A 451 13.13 17.48 -29.24
N ASP A 452 13.13 18.71 -28.72
CA ASP A 452 12.86 18.94 -27.29
C ASP A 452 11.36 18.79 -26.97
N PRO A 453 10.96 17.92 -26.02
CA PRO A 453 9.54 17.71 -25.69
C PRO A 453 8.86 18.97 -25.13
N ARG A 454 9.63 19.95 -24.62
CA ARG A 454 9.10 21.23 -24.13
C ARG A 454 8.49 22.10 -25.23
N ASN A 455 8.77 21.82 -26.51
CA ASN A 455 8.12 22.49 -27.65
C ASN A 455 6.59 22.26 -27.73
N PHE A 456 6.04 21.32 -26.94
CA PHE A 456 4.62 20.97 -26.91
C PHE A 456 3.90 21.46 -25.64
N GLU A 457 4.63 22.04 -24.69
CA GLU A 457 4.10 22.56 -23.44
C GLU A 457 3.84 24.09 -23.57
N PRO A 458 2.96 24.70 -22.76
CA PRO A 458 2.56 26.10 -22.96
C PRO A 458 3.76 27.05 -22.86
N PRO A 459 4.00 27.92 -23.87
CA PRO A 459 5.10 28.89 -23.83
C PRO A 459 5.04 29.80 -22.60
N GLU A 460 3.84 30.21 -22.18
CA GLU A 460 3.58 31.02 -20.99
C GLU A 460 3.95 30.33 -19.67
N ALA A 461 4.07 28.99 -19.65
CA ALA A 461 4.50 28.21 -18.50
C ALA A 461 6.01 27.88 -18.51
N LEU A 462 6.73 28.31 -19.55
CA LEU A 462 8.17 28.03 -19.75
C LEU A 462 9.02 29.30 -19.82
N PHE A 463 8.56 30.31 -20.56
CA PHE A 463 9.36 31.46 -20.97
C PHE A 463 9.04 32.74 -20.20
N ALA A 464 10.08 33.55 -19.99
CA ALA A 464 10.00 34.88 -19.38
C ALA A 464 11.01 35.84 -20.02
N GLU A 465 10.64 37.12 -20.02
CA GLU A 465 11.52 38.23 -20.46
C GLU A 465 12.62 38.51 -19.41
N GLU A 466 13.41 39.57 -19.62
CA GLU A 466 14.55 39.96 -18.78
C GLU A 466 15.59 38.84 -18.58
N SER A 467 15.82 38.03 -19.62
CA SER A 467 16.63 36.81 -19.55
C SER A 467 16.18 35.78 -18.50
N GLY A 468 14.85 35.60 -18.41
CA GLY A 468 14.21 34.66 -17.49
C GLY A 468 13.90 35.23 -16.10
N TYR A 469 14.22 36.50 -15.82
CA TYR A 469 14.13 37.08 -14.48
C TYR A 469 12.82 37.86 -14.19
N LYS A 470 12.01 38.17 -15.22
CA LYS A 470 10.80 39.02 -15.10
C LYS A 470 9.84 38.59 -13.98
N PHE A 471 9.49 37.31 -13.88
CA PHE A 471 8.52 36.86 -12.87
C PHE A 471 9.08 36.84 -11.45
N TYR A 472 10.39 36.69 -11.27
CA TYR A 472 11.03 36.82 -9.95
C TYR A 472 10.97 38.28 -9.46
N ARG A 473 11.18 39.26 -10.35
CA ARG A 473 10.99 40.68 -10.03
C ARG A 473 9.53 41.01 -9.73
N LEU A 474 8.62 40.60 -10.60
CA LEU A 474 7.20 40.91 -10.45
C LEU A 474 6.61 40.34 -9.16
N LEU A 475 7.04 39.13 -8.75
CA LEU A 475 6.68 38.56 -7.45
C LEU A 475 7.23 39.41 -6.28
N TYR A 476 8.52 39.79 -6.32
CA TYR A 476 9.14 40.64 -5.30
C TYR A 476 8.45 42.02 -5.21
N GLU A 477 8.26 42.71 -6.33
CA GLU A 477 7.60 44.02 -6.41
C GLU A 477 6.14 43.95 -5.92
N THR A 478 5.42 42.87 -6.24
CA THR A 478 4.09 42.60 -5.70
C THR A 478 4.08 42.53 -4.17
N LEU A 479 5.04 41.81 -3.57
CA LEU A 479 5.13 41.58 -2.13
C LEU A 479 5.52 42.85 -1.37
N GLU A 480 6.54 43.57 -1.83
CA GLU A 480 6.94 44.84 -1.20
C GLU A 480 5.81 45.89 -1.28
N HIS A 481 5.00 45.90 -2.35
CA HIS A 481 3.83 46.78 -2.49
C HIS A 481 2.63 46.34 -1.63
N SER A 482 2.41 45.03 -1.48
CA SER A 482 1.43 44.44 -0.55
C SER A 482 1.74 44.87 0.89
N TYR A 483 3.01 44.76 1.30
CA TYR A 483 3.48 45.23 2.60
C TYR A 483 3.37 46.75 2.77
N ALA A 484 3.85 47.55 1.79
CA ALA A 484 3.82 49.01 1.87
C ALA A 484 2.39 49.58 2.02
N LYS A 485 1.37 48.85 1.56
CA LYS A 485 -0.05 49.17 1.75
C LYS A 485 -0.68 48.61 3.02
N LYS A 486 0.05 47.82 3.82
CA LYS A 486 -0.45 47.02 4.96
C LYS A 486 -1.57 46.04 4.57
N LEU A 487 -1.50 45.53 3.35
CA LEU A 487 -2.34 44.45 2.82
C LEU A 487 -1.49 43.19 2.68
N ASP A 488 -0.76 42.85 3.74
CA ASP A 488 0.35 41.89 3.72
C ASP A 488 -0.20 40.46 3.58
N ILE A 489 -0.04 39.85 2.41
CA ILE A 489 -0.61 38.52 2.13
C ILE A 489 0.12 37.38 2.86
N LEU A 490 1.29 37.64 3.44
CA LEU A 490 2.09 36.64 4.17
C LEU A 490 2.07 36.93 5.68
N LYS A 491 2.21 35.88 6.49
CA LYS A 491 2.44 35.99 7.94
C LYS A 491 3.85 36.52 8.22
N GLU A 492 4.11 37.01 9.43
CA GLU A 492 5.45 37.51 9.81
C GLU A 492 6.52 36.39 9.70
N ASP A 493 6.28 35.24 10.34
CA ASP A 493 7.10 34.01 10.23
C ASP A 493 6.79 33.19 8.95
N SER A 494 6.69 33.85 7.80
CA SER A 494 6.46 33.20 6.50
C SER A 494 7.74 32.79 5.79
N LEU A 495 7.62 31.77 4.92
CA LEU A 495 8.66 31.40 3.97
C LEU A 495 8.20 31.61 2.52
N ILE A 496 9.10 32.11 1.69
CA ILE A 496 8.97 32.15 0.23
C ILE A 496 9.88 31.05 -0.34
N ILE A 497 9.30 30.16 -1.15
CA ILE A 497 9.98 28.95 -1.66
C ILE A 497 9.88 28.93 -3.19
N LEU A 498 11.02 29.11 -3.87
CA LEU A 498 11.08 29.34 -5.33
C LEU A 498 11.87 28.24 -6.04
N GLU A 499 11.32 27.68 -7.14
CA GLU A 499 12.16 26.98 -8.12
C GLU A 499 12.98 28.01 -8.92
N VAL A 500 14.26 27.73 -9.12
CA VAL A 500 15.17 28.56 -9.93
C VAL A 500 15.78 27.77 -11.08
N GLY A 501 16.01 28.45 -12.20
CA GLY A 501 16.76 27.90 -13.32
C GLY A 501 18.25 27.72 -13.00
N ASN A 502 18.93 26.89 -13.78
CA ASN A 502 20.35 26.58 -13.58
C ASN A 502 21.21 27.87 -13.67
N LYS A 503 22.06 28.10 -12.66
CA LYS A 503 22.89 29.30 -12.46
C LYS A 503 22.13 30.61 -12.21
N MET A 504 20.81 30.57 -11.98
CA MET A 504 20.02 31.79 -11.67
C MET A 504 20.02 32.14 -10.17
N ALA A 505 20.42 31.20 -9.29
CA ALA A 505 20.29 31.31 -7.85
C ALA A 505 20.83 32.62 -7.24
N GLU A 506 22.09 33.00 -7.52
CA GLU A 506 22.68 34.24 -6.97
C GLU A 506 21.88 35.48 -7.39
N LYS A 507 21.55 35.62 -8.68
CA LYS A 507 20.80 36.77 -9.18
C LYS A 507 19.34 36.80 -8.70
N VAL A 508 18.75 35.66 -8.30
CA VAL A 508 17.46 35.64 -7.61
C VAL A 508 17.61 36.09 -6.14
N LYS A 509 18.69 35.71 -5.45
CA LYS A 509 19.03 36.25 -4.12
C LYS A 509 19.24 37.78 -4.17
N GLU A 510 19.87 38.29 -5.24
CA GLU A 510 20.04 39.73 -5.51
C GLU A 510 18.73 40.48 -5.82
N ILE A 511 17.67 39.80 -6.29
CA ILE A 511 16.36 40.42 -6.52
C ILE A 511 15.61 40.60 -5.19
N PHE A 512 15.62 39.58 -4.33
CA PHE A 512 14.83 39.54 -3.09
C PHE A 512 15.50 40.28 -1.92
N THR A 513 15.98 41.52 -2.12
CA THR A 513 16.80 42.26 -1.14
C THR A 513 16.12 42.62 0.20
N GLY A 514 14.79 42.49 0.28
CA GLY A 514 14.03 42.57 1.53
C GLY A 514 14.09 41.29 2.38
N TRP A 515 14.56 40.18 1.83
CA TRP A 515 14.38 38.82 2.36
C TRP A 515 15.73 38.10 2.57
N GLU A 516 15.83 37.27 3.60
CA GLU A 516 17.02 36.47 3.90
C GLU A 516 16.89 35.09 3.26
N CYS A 517 17.87 34.70 2.42
CA CYS A 517 17.91 33.38 1.80
C CYS A 517 18.45 32.32 2.78
N LEU A 518 17.58 31.83 3.69
CA LEU A 518 17.90 30.79 4.69
C LEU A 518 18.57 29.53 4.10
N LYS A 519 18.18 29.10 2.89
CA LYS A 519 18.66 27.84 2.32
C LYS A 519 18.56 27.81 0.80
N ALA A 520 19.63 27.36 0.14
CA ALA A 520 19.60 26.93 -1.26
C ALA A 520 19.72 25.41 -1.32
N ILE A 521 18.66 24.72 -1.74
CA ILE A 521 18.65 23.26 -1.89
C ILE A 521 19.04 22.91 -3.32
N ARG A 522 19.96 21.95 -3.45
CA ARG A 522 20.49 21.48 -4.73
C ARG A 522 19.72 20.26 -5.23
N ASP A 523 19.51 20.19 -6.54
CA ASP A 523 18.96 19.01 -7.20
C ASP A 523 20.00 17.89 -7.35
N HIS A 524 19.57 16.75 -7.90
CA HIS A 524 20.41 15.57 -8.14
C HIS A 524 21.58 15.80 -9.12
N GLN A 525 21.62 16.94 -9.82
CA GLN A 525 22.71 17.34 -10.71
C GLN A 525 23.67 18.35 -10.03
N GLY A 526 23.42 18.67 -8.75
CA GLY A 526 24.21 19.60 -7.95
C GLY A 526 23.89 21.08 -8.18
N PHE A 527 22.89 21.41 -9.00
CA PHE A 527 22.47 22.78 -9.26
C PHE A 527 21.53 23.27 -8.15
N GLU A 528 21.74 24.50 -7.66
CA GLU A 528 20.79 25.13 -6.74
C GLU A 528 19.46 25.31 -7.47
N ARG A 529 18.40 24.71 -6.89
CA ARG A 529 17.12 24.50 -7.55
C ARG A 529 15.95 25.07 -6.78
N CYS A 530 15.99 24.98 -5.46
CA CYS A 530 14.95 25.46 -4.58
C CYS A 530 15.58 26.46 -3.61
N LEU A 531 15.20 27.73 -3.71
CA LEU A 531 15.59 28.76 -2.76
C LEU A 531 14.50 28.94 -1.71
N ILE A 532 14.89 29.00 -0.44
CA ILE A 532 14.03 29.28 0.69
C ILE A 532 14.45 30.62 1.27
N PHE A 533 13.53 31.56 1.27
CA PHE A 533 13.68 32.88 1.87
C PHE A 533 12.74 33.03 3.08
N THR A 534 13.16 33.82 4.06
CA THR A 534 12.28 34.38 5.10
C THR A 534 12.42 35.90 5.18
N ARG A 535 11.56 36.55 5.95
CA ARG A 535 11.56 38.00 6.11
C ARG A 535 12.71 38.44 7.04
N ASN A 536 13.47 39.46 6.65
CA ASN A 536 14.42 40.08 7.57
C ASN A 536 13.67 40.73 8.74
N SER A 537 13.84 40.23 9.97
CA SER A 537 13.16 40.72 11.18
C SER A 537 13.65 42.10 11.68
N CYS A 538 14.31 42.89 10.83
CA CYS A 538 15.18 44.01 11.21
C CYS A 538 15.08 45.22 10.27
N LYS A 539 13.95 45.40 9.56
CA LYS A 539 13.63 46.59 8.75
C LYS A 539 12.17 46.99 8.94
#